data_AF-A0A357AHR6-F1
#
_entry.id   AF-A0A357AHR6-F1
#
_cell.length_a   1.000
_cell.length_b   1.000
_cell.length_c   1.000
_cell.angle_alpha   90.00
_cell.angle_beta   90.00
_cell.angle_gamma   90.00
#
_symmetry.space_group_name_H-M   'P 1'
#
loop_
_entity.id
_entity.type
_entity.pdbx_description
1 polymer ?
#
loop_
_entity_poly.entity_id
_entity_poly.type
_entity_poly.pdbx_seq_one_letter_code
_entity_poly.pdbx_strand_id
1 'polypeptide(L)'
;MPQKEIKRTITPEMIRHFTIHLHEQEKSASTIALYQRSLAALCKFLGDEPITKSTLIEWKESLIRRYAATSVNTTLAGINAFLNFAGWLDCKVKPLKIQRSLFCCEEKELTREEYLRLVRTAEREGNERLCLVIQTIC
;
A
#
# COMPACT_ATOMS: atom_id res chain seq x y z
N MET A 1 20.31 -21.49 14.95
CA MET A 1 20.85 -20.19 14.49
C MET A 1 19.72 -19.18 14.52
N PRO A 2 19.69 -18.18 15.41
CA PRO A 2 18.64 -17.19 15.38
C PRO A 2 18.86 -16.32 14.14
N GLN A 3 17.95 -16.41 13.18
CA GLN A 3 17.93 -15.51 12.03
C GLN A 3 17.75 -14.10 12.59
N LYS A 4 18.78 -13.27 12.40
CA LYS A 4 18.79 -11.87 12.79
C LYS A 4 17.62 -11.22 12.05
N GLU A 5 16.47 -11.06 12.71
CA GLU A 5 15.30 -10.40 12.14
C GLU A 5 15.71 -8.96 11.84
N ILE A 6 16.04 -8.71 10.57
CA ILE A 6 16.21 -7.36 10.07
C ILE A 6 14.82 -6.75 10.19
N LYS A 7 14.60 -5.89 11.18
CA LYS A 7 13.35 -5.15 11.34
C LYS A 7 13.17 -4.26 10.10
N ARG A 8 12.32 -4.72 9.17
CA ARG A 8 11.96 -4.00 7.95
C ARG A 8 10.81 -3.06 8.27
N THR A 9 11.14 -1.86 8.72
CA THR A 9 10.16 -0.83 9.09
C THR A 9 10.09 0.22 7.99
N ILE A 10 8.88 0.64 7.61
CA ILE A 10 8.70 1.77 6.69
C ILE A 10 8.99 3.05 7.46
N THR A 11 9.93 3.85 6.96
CA THR A 11 10.24 5.17 7.53
C THR A 11 9.72 6.28 6.62
N PRO A 12 9.44 7.48 7.16
CA PRO A 12 9.02 8.62 6.34
C PRO A 12 10.05 8.97 5.25
N GLU A 13 11.34 8.82 5.54
CA GLU A 13 12.42 9.08 4.58
C GLU A 13 12.40 8.11 3.39
N MET A 14 12.12 6.83 3.64
CA MET A 14 11.94 5.86 2.56
C MET A 14 10.75 6.21 1.66
N ILE A 15 9.66 6.72 2.21
CA ILE A 15 8.49 7.14 1.43
C ILE A 15 8.84 8.36 0.58
N ARG A 16 9.60 9.32 1.13
CA ARG A 16 10.08 10.50 0.39
C ARG A 16 10.97 10.09 -0.78
N HIS A 17 11.96 9.24 -0.55
CA HIS A 17 12.84 8.75 -1.61
C HIS A 17 12.10 7.92 -2.66
N PHE A 18 11.15 7.08 -2.22
CA PHE A 18 10.29 6.34 -3.14
C PHE A 18 9.42 7.27 -3.99
N THR A 19 8.92 8.37 -3.43
CA THR A 19 8.14 9.36 -4.18
C THR A 19 8.97 10.03 -5.27
N ILE A 20 10.21 10.43 -4.94
CA ILE A 20 11.16 10.98 -5.92
C ILE A 20 11.44 9.94 -7.01
N HIS A 21 11.72 8.70 -6.62
CA HIS A 21 11.95 7.61 -7.57
C HIS A 21 10.76 7.39 -8.51
N LEU A 22 9.52 7.44 -8.02
CA LEU A 22 8.33 7.32 -8.89
C LEU A 22 8.21 8.48 -9.88
N HIS A 23 8.58 9.69 -9.45
CA HIS A 23 8.62 10.85 -10.34
C HIS A 23 9.68 10.71 -11.43
N GLU A 24 10.88 10.23 -11.09
CA GLU A 24 11.95 9.92 -12.06
C GLU A 24 11.56 8.80 -13.03
N GLN A 25 10.67 7.89 -12.61
CA GLN A 25 10.04 6.86 -13.44
C GLN A 25 8.83 7.39 -14.24
N GLU A 26 8.67 8.71 -14.32
CA GLU A 26 7.62 9.42 -15.07
C GLU A 26 6.20 8.96 -14.70
N LYS A 27 6.00 8.52 -13.45
CA LYS A 27 4.66 8.16 -12.99
C LYS A 27 3.80 9.41 -12.85
N SER A 28 2.54 9.29 -13.26
CA SER A 28 1.56 10.37 -13.08
C SER A 28 1.41 10.71 -11.59
N ALA A 29 1.13 11.98 -11.28
CA ALA A 29 0.84 12.42 -9.92
C ALA A 29 -0.29 11.59 -9.26
N SER A 30 -1.28 11.16 -10.05
CA SER A 30 -2.36 10.29 -9.60
C SER A 30 -1.86 8.90 -9.15
N THR A 31 -0.91 8.32 -9.88
CA THR A 31 -0.28 7.04 -9.54
C THR A 31 0.61 7.16 -8.30
N ILE A 32 1.38 8.25 -8.20
CA ILE A 32 2.23 8.54 -7.04
C ILE A 32 1.38 8.65 -5.77
N ALA A 33 0.32 9.46 -5.80
CA ALA A 33 -0.60 9.61 -4.67
C ALA A 33 -1.28 8.29 -4.29
N LEU A 34 -1.64 7.46 -5.27
CA LEU A 34 -2.21 6.13 -5.02
C LEU A 34 -1.22 5.21 -4.30
N TYR A 35 0.05 5.25 -4.66
CA TYR A 35 1.08 4.40 -4.04
C TYR A 35 1.42 4.88 -2.62
N GLN A 36 1.54 6.19 -2.41
CA GLN A 36 1.71 6.77 -1.07
C GLN A 36 0.54 6.40 -0.14
N ARG A 37 -0.70 6.50 -0.62
CA ARG A 37 -1.89 6.10 0.15
C ARG A 37 -1.92 4.60 0.46
N SER A 38 -1.49 3.76 -0.50
CA SER A 38 -1.37 2.32 -0.29
C SER A 38 -0.36 2.00 0.82
N LEU A 39 0.79 2.70 0.83
CA LEU A 39 1.80 2.58 1.88
C LEU A 39 1.28 3.04 3.24
N ALA A 40 0.56 4.16 3.30
CA ALA A 40 -0.05 4.65 4.54
C ALA A 40 -1.06 3.65 5.12
N ALA A 41 -1.90 3.03 4.27
CA ALA A 41 -2.84 2.00 4.69
C ALA A 41 -2.13 0.74 5.23
N LEU A 42 -1.01 0.35 4.62
CA LEU A 42 -0.18 -0.75 5.11
C LEU A 42 0.47 -0.39 6.47
N CYS A 43 1.09 0.78 6.59
CA CYS A 43 1.67 1.24 7.86
C CYS A 43 0.63 1.26 8.99
N LYS A 44 -0.60 1.71 8.70
CA LYS A 44 -1.69 1.70 9.67
C LYS A 44 -2.09 0.29 10.11
N PHE A 45 -2.08 -0.67 9.18
CA PHE A 45 -2.38 -2.06 9.49
C PHE A 45 -1.29 -2.71 10.34
N LEU A 46 -0.02 -2.45 10.00
CA LEU A 46 1.14 -3.01 10.72
C LEU A 46 1.36 -2.37 12.08
N GLY A 47 1.03 -1.09 12.26
CA GLY A 47 1.39 -0.34 13.45
C GLY A 47 2.91 -0.34 13.64
N ASP A 48 3.36 -0.92 14.76
CA ASP A 48 4.79 -1.06 15.09
C ASP A 48 5.41 -2.40 14.61
N GLU A 49 4.62 -3.26 13.97
CA GLU A 49 5.11 -4.54 13.48
C GLU A 49 6.01 -4.41 12.23
N PRO A 50 7.07 -5.23 12.12
CA PRO A 50 7.92 -5.23 10.95
C PRO A 50 7.23 -5.85 9.73
N ILE A 51 7.69 -5.45 8.54
CA ILE A 51 7.27 -6.08 7.28
C ILE A 51 7.89 -7.47 7.17
N THR A 52 7.01 -8.45 7.14
CA THR A 52 7.33 -9.84 6.82
C THR A 52 6.40 -10.32 5.70
N LYS A 53 6.75 -11.45 5.11
CA LYS A 53 5.88 -12.08 4.12
C LYS A 53 4.51 -12.44 4.72
N SER A 54 4.49 -12.89 5.96
CA SER A 54 3.27 -13.29 6.67
C SER A 54 2.36 -12.10 6.94
N THR A 55 2.89 -11.00 7.48
CA THR A 55 2.08 -9.80 7.77
C THR A 55 1.49 -9.18 6.50
N LEU A 56 2.22 -9.23 5.37
CA LEU A 56 1.68 -8.80 4.08
C LEU A 56 0.59 -9.73 3.51
N ILE A 57 0.66 -11.03 3.77
CA ILE A 57 -0.40 -11.97 3.38
C ILE A 57 -1.65 -11.71 4.20
N GLU A 58 -1.52 -11.56 5.53
CA GLU A 58 -2.64 -11.24 6.41
C GLU A 58 -3.30 -9.91 6.04
N TRP A 59 -2.49 -8.88 5.76
CA TRP A 59 -2.99 -7.61 5.27
C TRP A 59 -3.75 -7.80 3.94
N LYS A 60 -3.18 -8.53 2.98
CA LYS A 60 -3.83 -8.84 1.71
C LYS A 60 -5.18 -9.53 1.92
N GLU A 61 -5.27 -10.53 2.80
CA GLU A 61 -6.54 -11.21 3.14
C GLU A 61 -7.56 -10.23 3.72
N SER A 62 -7.12 -9.27 4.54
CA SER A 62 -7.99 -8.20 5.06
C SER A 62 -8.54 -7.30 3.94
N LEU A 63 -7.73 -7.03 2.89
CA LEU A 63 -8.14 -6.26 1.72
C LEU A 63 -9.17 -7.03 0.88
N ILE A 64 -8.95 -8.33 0.64
CA ILE A 64 -9.86 -9.20 -0.15
C ILE A 64 -11.26 -9.23 0.46
N ARG A 65 -11.37 -9.30 1.79
CA ARG A 65 -12.66 -9.34 2.48
C ARG A 65 -13.46 -8.05 2.32
N ARG A 66 -12.78 -6.92 2.07
CA ARG A 66 -13.36 -5.57 2.11
C ARG A 66 -13.53 -4.95 0.73
N TYR A 67 -12.76 -5.36 -0.28
CA TYR A 67 -12.64 -4.64 -1.55
C TYR A 67 -12.69 -5.56 -2.77
N ALA A 68 -13.11 -5.02 -3.92
CA ALA A 68 -13.01 -5.71 -5.21
C ALA A 68 -11.57 -6.09 -5.57
N ALA A 69 -11.44 -7.19 -6.31
CA ALA A 69 -10.14 -7.75 -6.69
C ALA A 69 -9.27 -6.76 -7.47
N THR A 70 -9.87 -5.91 -8.31
CA THR A 70 -9.17 -4.86 -9.08
C THR A 70 -8.54 -3.82 -8.16
N SER A 71 -9.26 -3.39 -7.12
CA SER A 71 -8.76 -2.45 -6.11
C SER A 71 -7.63 -3.06 -5.29
N VAL A 72 -7.82 -4.30 -4.82
CA VAL A 72 -6.76 -5.04 -4.12
C VAL A 72 -5.51 -5.14 -5.01
N ASN A 73 -5.65 -5.50 -6.28
CA ASN A 73 -4.52 -5.61 -7.19
C ASN A 73 -3.79 -4.28 -7.41
N THR A 74 -4.52 -3.17 -7.48
CA THR A 74 -3.94 -1.82 -7.62
C THR A 74 -3.15 -1.42 -6.37
N THR A 75 -3.71 -1.67 -5.19
CA THR A 75 -3.02 -1.44 -3.91
C THR A 75 -1.77 -2.33 -3.79
N LEU A 76 -1.88 -3.62 -4.13
CA LEU A 76 -0.76 -4.56 -4.12
C LEU A 76 0.33 -4.17 -5.13
N ALA A 77 -0.02 -3.57 -6.27
CA ALA A 77 0.95 -3.08 -7.23
C ALA A 77 1.82 -1.96 -6.64
N GLY A 78 1.20 -1.00 -5.93
CA GLY A 78 1.93 0.07 -5.24
C GLY A 78 2.85 -0.46 -4.15
N ILE A 79 2.38 -1.39 -3.33
CA ILE A 79 3.22 -2.02 -2.29
C ILE A 79 4.35 -2.84 -2.91
N ASN A 80 4.08 -3.65 -3.93
CA ASN A 80 5.13 -4.42 -4.60
C ASN A 80 6.17 -3.52 -5.29
N ALA A 81 5.77 -2.36 -5.80
CA ALA A 81 6.70 -1.37 -6.33
C ALA A 81 7.61 -0.80 -5.23
N PHE A 82 7.05 -0.47 -4.07
CA PHE A 82 7.84 -0.05 -2.90
C PHE A 82 8.79 -1.14 -2.40
N LEU A 83 8.31 -2.39 -2.28
CA LEU A 83 9.15 -3.53 -1.87
C LEU A 83 10.30 -3.76 -2.85
N ASN A 84 10.08 -3.51 -4.14
CA ASN A 84 11.14 -3.55 -5.15
C ASN A 84 12.16 -2.44 -4.92
N PHE A 85 11.69 -1.22 -4.70
CA PHE A 85 12.54 -0.06 -4.40
C PHE A 85 13.37 -0.25 -3.11
N ALA A 86 12.77 -0.79 -2.05
CA ALA A 86 13.43 -1.05 -0.77
C ALA A 86 14.32 -2.31 -0.76
N GLY A 87 14.34 -3.10 -1.85
CA GLY A 87 15.09 -4.35 -1.96
C GLY A 87 14.49 -5.53 -1.17
N TRP A 88 13.24 -5.44 -0.73
CA TRP A 88 12.55 -6.45 0.08
C TRP A 88 11.76 -7.44 -0.79
N LEU A 89 12.45 -8.06 -1.76
CA LEU A 89 11.85 -8.89 -2.79
C LEU A 89 11.18 -10.16 -2.25
N ASP A 90 11.68 -10.69 -1.14
CA ASP A 90 11.15 -11.86 -0.42
C ASP A 90 9.75 -11.61 0.16
N CYS A 91 9.45 -10.37 0.51
CA CYS A 91 8.17 -9.93 1.04
C CYS A 91 7.09 -9.74 -0.03
N LYS A 92 7.43 -9.71 -1.33
CA LYS A 92 6.45 -9.43 -2.41
C LYS A 92 5.26 -10.38 -2.39
N VAL A 93 4.04 -9.85 -2.50
CA VAL A 93 2.82 -10.64 -2.53
C VAL A 93 2.27 -10.75 -3.95
N LYS A 94 1.72 -11.92 -4.28
CA LYS A 94 1.13 -12.15 -5.61
C LYS A 94 -0.18 -11.38 -5.75
N PRO A 95 -0.45 -10.75 -6.92
CA PRO A 95 -1.77 -10.21 -7.20
C PRO A 95 -2.83 -11.33 -7.19
N LEU A 96 -4.08 -10.97 -7.00
CA LEU A 96 -5.22 -11.86 -7.15
C LEU A 96 -5.38 -12.22 -8.63
N LYS A 97 -5.60 -13.52 -8.89
CA LYS A 97 -5.98 -13.98 -10.22
C LYS A 97 -7.44 -13.64 -10.44
N ILE A 98 -7.71 -12.63 -11.25
CA ILE A 98 -9.06 -12.32 -11.72
C ILE A 98 -9.31 -13.23 -12.93
N GLN A 99 -10.21 -14.20 -12.78
CA GLN A 99 -10.82 -14.82 -13.95
C GLN A 99 -11.89 -13.84 -14.43
N ARG A 100 -11.72 -13.28 -15.63
CA ARG A 100 -12.75 -12.48 -16.30
C ARG A 100 -13.92 -13.40 -16.65
N SER A 101 -14.87 -13.61 -15.73
CA SER A 101 -16.18 -14.13 -16.11
C SER A 101 -16.92 -13.01 -16.84
N LEU A 102 -17.47 -13.31 -18.02
CA LEU A 102 -18.34 -12.41 -18.81
C LEU A 102 -19.66 -12.02 -18.12
N PHE A 103 -19.80 -12.36 -16.84
CA PHE A 103 -20.94 -12.04 -16.02
C PHE A 103 -20.48 -11.10 -14.92
N CYS A 104 -21.09 -9.92 -14.95
CA CYS A 104 -21.07 -8.90 -13.93
C CYS A 104 -21.52 -9.53 -12.61
N CYS A 105 -20.60 -10.11 -11.84
CA CYS A 105 -20.82 -10.25 -10.41
C CYS A 105 -20.70 -8.84 -9.84
N GLU A 106 -21.63 -8.44 -8.98
CA GLU A 106 -21.58 -7.17 -8.24
C GLU A 106 -20.21 -7.06 -7.53
N GLU A 107 -19.25 -6.48 -8.24
CA GLU A 107 -17.95 -6.18 -7.71
C GLU A 107 -18.19 -5.09 -6.67
N LYS A 108 -17.74 -5.33 -5.44
CA LYS A 108 -17.59 -4.29 -4.42
C LYS A 108 -16.54 -3.30 -4.92
N GLU A 109 -16.86 -2.56 -5.97
CA GLU A 109 -16.04 -1.49 -6.49
C GLU A 109 -15.79 -0.58 -5.31
N LEU A 110 -14.51 -0.33 -5.06
CA LEU A 110 -14.13 0.71 -4.15
C LEU A 110 -14.54 2.00 -4.86
N THR A 111 -15.74 2.49 -4.56
CA THR A 111 -16.11 3.80 -5.06
C THR A 111 -15.01 4.76 -4.61
N ARG A 112 -14.59 5.67 -5.49
CA ARG A 112 -13.55 6.66 -5.20
C ARG A 112 -13.78 7.35 -3.85
N GLU A 113 -15.05 7.46 -3.44
CA GLU A 113 -15.49 8.01 -2.15
C GLU A 113 -15.20 7.10 -0.95
N GLU A 114 -15.41 5.79 -1.02
CA GLU A 114 -15.08 4.86 0.08
C GLU A 114 -13.57 4.73 0.27
N TYR A 115 -12.80 4.79 -0.81
CA TYR A 115 -11.34 4.93 -0.79
C TYR A 115 -10.90 6.22 -0.08
N LEU A 116 -11.49 7.35 -0.47
CA LEU A 116 -11.23 8.63 0.16
C LEU A 116 -11.64 8.61 1.64
N ARG A 117 -12.67 7.86 2.01
CA ARG A 117 -13.10 7.70 3.41
C ARG A 117 -12.08 6.92 4.23
N LEU A 118 -11.48 5.87 3.68
CA LEU A 118 -10.35 5.15 4.31
C LEU A 118 -9.14 6.05 4.54
N VAL A 119 -8.82 6.88 3.53
CA VAL A 119 -7.73 7.86 3.61
C VAL A 119 -8.04 8.93 4.65
N ARG A 120 -9.25 9.50 4.65
CA ARG A 120 -9.66 10.52 5.63
C ARG A 120 -9.72 10.00 7.06
N THR A 121 -10.12 8.74 7.27
CA THR A 121 -10.08 8.12 8.61
C THR A 121 -8.64 7.89 9.08
N ALA A 122 -7.69 7.65 8.16
CA ALA A 122 -6.27 7.60 8.50
C ALA A 122 -5.67 8.99 8.79
N GLU A 123 -6.11 10.03 8.09
CA GLU A 123 -5.76 11.43 8.39
C GLU A 123 -6.27 11.88 9.77
N ARG A 124 -7.43 11.37 10.19
CA ARG A 124 -8.11 11.80 11.43
C ARG A 124 -7.66 11.05 12.70
N GLU A 125 -6.99 9.90 12.57
CA GLU A 125 -6.53 9.06 13.70
C GLU A 125 -5.07 9.31 14.13
N GLY A 126 -4.50 10.48 13.82
CA GLY A 126 -3.33 10.99 14.56
C GLY A 126 -1.98 10.36 14.24
N ASN A 127 -1.77 9.83 13.02
CA ASN A 127 -0.42 9.54 12.53
C ASN A 127 0.17 10.77 11.80
N GLU A 128 0.20 11.90 12.52
CA GLU A 128 0.59 13.22 12.02
C GLU A 128 1.96 13.22 11.34
N ARG A 129 2.87 12.34 11.77
CA ARG A 129 4.24 12.24 11.22
C ARG A 129 4.29 11.79 9.76
N LEU A 130 3.33 11.02 9.27
CA LEU A 130 3.28 10.63 7.85
C LEU A 130 2.49 11.65 7.02
N CYS A 131 1.42 12.21 7.60
CA CYS A 131 0.55 13.20 6.95
C CYS A 131 1.31 14.50 6.63
N LEU A 132 2.21 14.94 7.53
CA LEU A 132 3.05 16.13 7.35
C LEU A 132 4.04 16.01 6.18
N VAL A 133 4.53 14.80 5.87
CA VAL A 133 5.47 14.60 4.73
C VAL A 133 4.73 14.69 3.39
N ILE A 134 3.45 14.30 3.34
CA ILE A 134 2.63 14.39 2.12
C ILE A 134 2.16 15.83 1.88
N GLN A 135 1.91 16.62 2.92
CA GLN A 135 1.43 18.00 2.79
C GLN A 135 2.46 19.03 2.30
N THR A 136 3.76 18.69 2.27
CA THR A 136 4.80 19.61 1.81
C THR A 136 5.08 19.54 0.31
N ILE A 137 4.36 18.68 -0.42
CA ILE A 137 4.44 18.57 -1.89
C ILE A 137 3.01 18.61 -2.46
N CYS A 138 2.39 19.78 -2.34
CA CYS A 138 1.21 20.18 -3.12
C CYS A 138 1.62 21.34 -4.04
#